data_AF-A0A3D5EY63-F1
#
_entry.id   AF-A0A3D5EY63-F1
#
_cell.length_a   1.000
_cell.length_b   1.000
_cell.length_c   1.000
_cell.angle_alpha   90.00
_cell.angle_beta   90.00
_cell.angle_gamma   90.00
#
_symmetry.space_group_name_H-M   'P 1'
#
loop_
_entity.id
_entity.type
_entity.pdbx_description
1 polymer ?
#
loop_
_entity_poly.entity_id
_entity_poly.type
_entity_poly.pdbx_seq_one_letter_code
_entity_poly.pdbx_strand_id
1 'polypeptide(L)' 'LRHGEPGFLFRAGDADALAAAIDELLARRQRWPEIRQRARRFVEVERTWATSVARYREVYRRALARCDRSPSI' A
#
# COMPACT_ATOMS: atom_id res chain seq x y z
N LEU A 1 -5.04 -3.77 -4.87
CA LEU A 1 -5.37 -4.87 -3.93
C LEU A 1 -6.57 -5.61 -4.49
N ARG A 2 -6.63 -6.94 -4.33
CA ARG A 2 -7.78 -7.75 -4.76
C ARG A 2 -8.58 -8.17 -3.52
N HIS A 3 -9.91 -8.10 -3.59
CA HIS A 3 -10.77 -8.45 -2.45
C HIS A 3 -10.59 -9.93 -2.08
N GLY A 4 -10.37 -10.22 -0.80
CA GLY A 4 -10.25 -11.57 -0.24
C GLY A 4 -8.89 -12.25 -0.41
N GLU A 5 -7.90 -11.62 -1.06
CA GLU A 5 -6.57 -12.20 -1.26
C GLU A 5 -5.59 -11.81 -0.13
N PRO A 6 -5.08 -10.56 -0.03
CA PRO A 6 -4.31 -10.10 1.13
C PRO A 6 -5.18 -9.40 2.19
N GLY A 7 -6.48 -9.20 1.95
CA GLY A 7 -7.38 -8.48 2.84
C GLY A 7 -8.77 -8.25 2.23
N PHE A 8 -9.65 -7.57 2.97
CA PHE A 8 -11.03 -7.31 2.58
C PHE A 8 -11.19 -5.86 2.12
N LEU A 9 -11.93 -5.66 1.04
CA LEU A 9 -12.30 -4.33 0.53
C LEU A 9 -13.77 -4.07 0.83
N PHE A 10 -14.08 -2.84 1.20
CA PHE A 10 -15.44 -2.35 1.45
C PHE A 10 -15.60 -0.96 0.84
N ARG A 11 -16.84 -0.48 0.73
CA ARG A 11 -17.15 0.82 0.13
C ARG A 11 -16.69 1.95 1.06
N ALA A 12 -15.98 2.94 0.52
CA ALA A 12 -15.55 4.10 1.28
C ALA A 12 -16.75 4.97 1.70
N GLY A 13 -16.75 5.42 2.96
CA GLY A 13 -17.83 6.25 3.52
C GLY A 13 -19.09 5.48 3.91
N ASP A 14 -19.05 4.14 3.88
CA ASP A 14 -20.17 3.27 4.20
C ASP A 14 -19.85 2.41 5.43
N ALA A 15 -20.51 2.72 6.54
CA ALA A 15 -20.29 2.03 7.81
C ALA A 15 -20.86 0.60 7.82
N ASP A 16 -21.97 0.37 7.12
CA ASP A 16 -22.59 -0.95 7.04
C ASP A 16 -21.74 -1.90 6.19
N ALA A 17 -21.17 -1.39 5.09
CA ALA A 17 -20.22 -2.14 4.28
C ALA A 17 -18.95 -2.53 5.06
N LEU A 18 -18.49 -1.65 5.97
CA LEU A 18 -17.37 -1.97 6.87
C LEU A 18 -17.76 -3.06 7.88
N ALA A 19 -18.92 -2.94 8.52
CA ALA A 19 -19.40 -3.92 9.50
C ALA A 19 -19.52 -5.31 8.86
N ALA A 20 -20.15 -5.40 7.67
CA ALA A 20 -20.28 -6.65 6.94
C ALA A 20 -18.92 -7.28 6.59
N ALA A 21 -17.92 -6.47 6.20
CA ALA A 21 -16.57 -6.96 5.92
C ALA A 21 -15.86 -7.48 7.19
N ILE A 22 -16.10 -6.86 8.34
CA ILE A 22 -15.58 -7.32 9.63
C ILE A 22 -16.21 -8.67 10.00
N ASP A 23 -17.53 -8.80 9.87
CA ASP A 23 -18.23 -10.06 10.16
C ASP A 23 -17.72 -11.21 9.26
N GLU A 24 -17.54 -10.94 7.96
CA GLU A 24 -16.97 -11.90 7.02
C GLU A 24 -15.54 -12.33 7.41
N LEU A 25 -14.71 -11.38 7.85
CA LEU A 25 -13.37 -11.65 8.34
C LEU A 25 -13.42 -12.54 9.61
N LEU A 26 -14.28 -12.21 10.57
CA LEU A 26 -14.42 -12.95 11.83
C LEU A 26 -14.96 -14.38 11.64
N ALA A 27 -15.84 -14.58 10.65
CA ALA A 27 -16.37 -15.88 10.28
C ALA A 27 -15.32 -16.81 9.64
N ARG A 28 -14.19 -16.27 9.17
CA ARG A 28 -13.13 -17.00 8.45
C ARG A 28 -11.82 -17.10 9.23
N ARG A 29 -11.88 -17.15 10.56
CA ARG A 29 -10.71 -17.22 11.47
C ARG A 29 -9.68 -18.30 11.10
N GLN A 30 -10.15 -19.46 10.67
CA GLN A 30 -9.31 -20.57 10.21
C GLN A 30 -8.40 -20.20 9.02
N ARG A 31 -8.77 -19.20 8.22
CA ARG A 31 -8.00 -18.73 7.06
C ARG A 31 -7.05 -17.57 7.39
N TRP A 32 -7.10 -17.03 8.61
CA TRP A 32 -6.27 -15.88 8.98
C TRP A 32 -4.77 -16.10 8.82
N PRO A 33 -4.19 -17.27 9.18
CA PRO A 33 -2.77 -17.51 8.94
C PRO A 33 -2.38 -17.39 7.45
N GLU A 34 -3.21 -17.95 6.55
CA GLU A 34 -3.03 -17.88 5.10
C GLU A 34 -3.09 -16.43 4.60
N ILE A 35 -4.12 -15.68 5.00
CA ILE A 35 -4.32 -14.28 4.60
C ILE A 35 -3.13 -13.42 5.07
N ARG A 36 -2.69 -13.60 6.32
CA ARG A 36 -1.52 -12.88 6.88
C ARG A 36 -0.24 -13.20 6.13
N GLN A 37 0.00 -14.47 5.81
CA GLN A 37 1.19 -14.88 5.04
C GLN A 37 1.20 -14.25 3.65
N ARG A 38 0.06 -14.26 2.94
CA ARG A 38 -0.08 -13.62 1.63
C ARG A 38 0.12 -12.12 1.69
N ALA A 39 -0.50 -11.45 2.67
CA ALA A 39 -0.34 -10.01 2.88
C ALA A 39 1.13 -9.65 3.14
N ARG A 40 1.83 -10.43 3.98
CA ARG A 40 3.25 -10.24 4.26
C ARG A 40 4.11 -10.39 3.01
N ARG A 41 3.94 -11.49 2.26
CA ARG A 41 4.69 -11.72 1.02
C ARG A 41 4.45 -10.59 0.00
N PHE A 42 3.22 -10.09 -0.10
CA PHE A 42 2.90 -8.98 -0.99
C PHE A 42 3.70 -7.71 -0.63
N VAL A 43 3.78 -7.36 0.65
CA VAL A 43 4.57 -6.18 1.09
C VAL A 43 6.06 -6.40 0.86
N GLU A 44 6.57 -7.59 1.21
CA GLU A 44 7.99 -7.95 1.07
C GLU A 44 8.47 -7.99 -0.39
N VAL A 45 7.58 -8.25 -1.35
CA VAL A 45 7.94 -8.32 -2.77
C VAL A 45 7.66 -7.00 -3.49
N GLU A 46 6.48 -6.41 -3.29
CA GLU A 46 6.04 -5.27 -4.12
C GLU A 46 6.21 -3.90 -3.45
N ARG A 47 6.23 -3.84 -2.12
CA ARG A 47 6.18 -2.59 -1.35
C ARG A 47 7.32 -2.48 -0.36
N THR A 48 8.50 -2.96 -0.74
CA THR A 48 9.70 -2.76 0.08
C THR A 48 10.03 -1.27 0.20
N TRP A 49 10.57 -0.90 1.35
CA TRP A 49 11.04 0.47 1.59
C TRP A 49 12.12 0.87 0.57
N ALA A 50 13.07 -0.02 0.30
CA ALA A 50 14.14 0.21 -0.67
C ALA A 50 13.59 0.54 -2.07
N THR A 51 12.66 -0.27 -2.59
CA THR A 51 12.03 -0.02 -3.91
C THR A 51 11.22 1.27 -3.90
N SER A 52 10.53 1.57 -2.81
CA SER A 52 9.72 2.78 -2.68
C SER A 52 10.58 4.05 -2.70
N VAL A 53 11.68 4.07 -1.93
CA VAL A 53 12.59 5.22 -1.83
C VAL A 53 13.44 5.39 -3.09
N ALA A 54 13.84 4.30 -3.76
CA ALA A 54 14.63 4.37 -4.99
C ALA A 54 13.99 5.26 -6.07
N ARG A 55 12.65 5.29 -6.14
CA ARG A 55 11.90 6.13 -7.10
C ARG A 55 12.03 7.63 -6.80
N TYR A 56 12.25 8.02 -5.54
CA TYR A 56 12.38 9.42 -5.15
C TYR A 56 13.71 10.04 -5.58
N ARG A 57 14.77 9.23 -5.71
CA ARG A 57 16.10 9.71 -6.11
C ARG A 57 16.03 10.54 -7.39
N GLU A 58 15.34 10.02 -8.40
CA GLU A 58 15.21 10.69 -9.69
C GLU A 58 14.31 11.93 -9.63
N VAL A 59 13.23 11.88 -8.85
CA VAL A 59 12.33 13.02 -8.64
C VAL A 59 13.09 14.18 -7.99
N TYR A 60 13.84 13.92 -6.91
CA TYR A 60 14.63 14.96 -6.24
C TYR A 60 15.77 15.49 -7.11
N ARG A 61 16.46 14.61 -7.86
CA ARG A 61 17.47 15.03 -8.83
C ARG A 61 16.91 16.04 -9.84
N ARG A 62 15.71 15.77 -10.39
CA ARG A 62 15.04 16.67 -11.34
C ARG A 62 14.55 17.97 -10.69
N ALA A 63 14.04 17.89 -9.46
CA ALA A 63 13.57 19.06 -8.73
C ALA A 63 14.73 20.03 -8.42
N LEU A 64 15.85 19.51 -7.91
CA LEU A 64 17.05 20.30 -7.62
C LEU A 64 17.66 20.91 -8.89
N ALA A 65 17.77 20.14 -9.99
CA ALA A 65 18.27 20.65 -11.26
C ALA A 65 17.37 21.75 -11.89
N ARG A 66 16.06 21.77 -11.56
CA ARG A 66 15.15 22.86 -11.96
C ARG A 66 15.30 24.09 -11.08
N CYS A 67 15.66 23.91 -9.81
CA CYS A 67 15.94 25.02 -8.89
C CYS A 67 17.30 25.69 -9.16
N ASP A 68 18.25 24.99 -9.78
CA ASP A 68 19.54 25.54 -10.23
C ASP A 68 19.46 26.47 -11.45
N ARG A 69 18.28 27.03 -11.77
CA ARG A 69 18.20 28.22 -12.64
C ARG A 69 18.48 29.49 -11.83
N SER A 70 19.78 29.74 -11.64
CA SER A 70 20.56 30.95 -11.32
C SER A 70 19.93 32.11 -10.53
N PRO A 71 20.61 32.63 -9.49
CA PRO A 71 21.04 34.01 -9.48
C PRO A 71 22.36 34.13 -10.24
N SER A 72 22.31 34.89 -11.33
CA SER A 72 23.49 35.44 -11.99
C SER A 72 24.28 36.29 -10.98
N ILE A 73 25.59 36.04 -10.86
CA ILE A 73 26.56 37.05 -10.42
C ILE A 73 27.31 37.47 -11.68
#